data_AF-A0A1Y4PY23-F1
#
_entry.id   AF-A0A1Y4PY23-F1
#
_cell.length_a   1.000
_cell.length_b   1.000
_cell.length_c   1.000
_cell.angle_alpha   90.00
_cell.angle_beta   90.00
_cell.angle_gamma   90.00
#
_symmetry.space_group_name_H-M   'P 1'
#
loop_
_entity.id
_entity.type
_entity.pdbx_description
1 polymer ?
#
loop_
_entity_poly.entity_id
_entity_poly.type
_entity_poly.pdbx_seq_one_letter_code
_entity_poly.pdbx_strand_id
1 'polypeptide(L)'
;MKQYRKWRLASLFACVIFWTSCDSISMKDVVVSAPQIVSFSPESGSIGSEIVVTGEYLDDVVSATIGGEKVTILQKVSNERLSLKVTGNAKSGKIVLSNSVGEGVSEGNFTIEYPAPTISSTGMPTEIEMGNKLLISGSHMNVISAVLFTAEGHTTGNEASILSQNEDEILVKIPYVESDKAAITFRYFNGASQVETPIESAPQMTVARYEPNVTTSSFEPANIGDIVVLNGTYLNKIDKVMLGTIECNIALQTENELKFAVPSSENYVDGDNTMALKISYFDGREVHTLTDAFVVKVPFVYFWENKKVYAQGRDVEELSSFFSPETGLVYANADWRTKVDPISYQYKATTCSANNKPAVSESEYNSVNPYFFFSGVNAGTLQINSPAGSNGQLKNFYMINNSADENRVPGINGNCYGTPVLTFLYLDPTKSGYKALVDEVKNGTLDNIDETTFPIDVEAKTCRGFSISSMKTSINTDVWAPGIFEVGKEQKVDVGAVLLILYYNVNGSTSNVADNVKRIGLLHIKTIDFKMYNNTNAPSSSSIEFDMYWQKKDYDYSKVQ
;
A
#
# COMPACT_ATOMS: atom_id res chain seq x y z
N MET A 1 -59.07 17.98 4.84
CA MET A 1 -60.14 18.86 4.32
C MET A 1 -59.69 19.35 2.94
N LYS A 2 -60.30 19.14 1.77
CA LYS A 2 -61.59 18.64 1.24
C LYS A 2 -61.22 17.79 -0.01
N GLN A 3 -61.58 16.52 -0.13
CA GLN A 3 -62.85 15.93 -0.60
C GLN A 3 -63.07 15.94 -2.13
N TYR A 4 -62.81 14.76 -2.73
CA TYR A 4 -63.42 14.06 -3.89
C TYR A 4 -64.49 14.74 -4.77
N ARG A 5 -64.41 14.54 -6.10
CA ARG A 5 -65.36 13.68 -6.86
C ARG A 5 -64.95 13.44 -8.33
N LYS A 6 -64.78 12.15 -8.67
CA LYS A 6 -65.05 11.58 -10.02
C LYS A 6 -66.50 11.91 -10.43
N TRP A 7 -66.85 11.82 -11.71
CA TRP A 7 -68.10 11.19 -12.19
C TRP A 7 -68.02 10.85 -13.69
N ARG A 8 -68.60 9.70 -14.04
CA ARG A 8 -68.73 9.09 -15.37
C ARG A 8 -70.16 9.28 -15.89
N LEU A 9 -70.26 9.33 -17.23
CA LEU A 9 -71.28 8.76 -18.13
C LEU A 9 -72.78 9.12 -18.04
N ALA A 10 -73.27 9.62 -19.19
CA ALA A 10 -74.32 9.05 -20.07
C ALA A 10 -75.81 9.41 -19.88
N SER A 11 -76.40 9.94 -20.99
CA SER A 11 -77.76 9.73 -21.57
C SER A 11 -78.17 10.96 -22.40
N LEU A 12 -78.87 10.94 -23.55
CA LEU A 12 -79.54 9.92 -24.35
C LEU A 12 -79.91 10.54 -25.75
N PHE A 13 -79.77 9.75 -26.82
CA PHE A 13 -80.63 9.58 -28.03
C PHE A 13 -81.32 10.75 -28.77
N ALA A 14 -81.10 10.85 -30.10
CA ALA A 14 -82.10 10.48 -31.14
C ALA A 14 -81.54 10.59 -32.59
N CYS A 15 -81.88 9.59 -33.42
CA CYS A 15 -81.40 9.28 -34.76
C CYS A 15 -81.86 10.23 -35.89
N VAL A 16 -81.00 10.46 -36.89
CA VAL A 16 -81.38 10.33 -38.32
C VAL A 16 -80.17 9.76 -39.08
N ILE A 17 -80.38 8.61 -39.72
CA ILE A 17 -79.47 7.97 -40.68
C ILE A 17 -79.91 8.44 -42.07
N PHE A 18 -79.00 9.03 -42.85
CA PHE A 18 -79.07 9.03 -44.30
C PHE A 18 -77.77 8.46 -44.86
N TRP A 19 -77.91 7.57 -45.82
CA TRP A 19 -76.86 6.76 -46.41
C TRP A 19 -75.95 7.53 -47.38
N THR A 20 -74.68 7.13 -47.35
CA THR A 20 -73.67 7.11 -48.41
C THR A 20 -73.30 8.43 -49.11
N SER A 21 -72.11 8.91 -48.81
CA SER A 21 -71.10 9.06 -49.86
C SER A 21 -69.71 8.87 -49.24
N CYS A 22 -68.86 8.16 -49.97
CA CYS A 22 -67.47 7.94 -49.65
C CYS A 22 -66.74 9.29 -49.77
N ASP A 23 -66.51 9.98 -48.66
CA ASP A 23 -65.46 10.98 -48.63
C ASP A 23 -64.15 10.22 -48.46
N SER A 24 -63.46 10.07 -49.58
CA SER A 24 -62.05 9.72 -49.67
C SER A 24 -61.30 10.28 -48.47
N ILE A 25 -60.60 9.42 -47.74
CA ILE A 25 -59.42 9.84 -46.98
C ILE A 25 -58.47 10.40 -48.04
N SER A 26 -58.56 11.71 -48.28
CA SER A 26 -57.54 12.46 -49.00
C SER A 26 -56.32 12.44 -48.10
N MET A 27 -55.46 11.43 -48.27
CA MET A 27 -54.05 11.65 -48.01
C MET A 27 -53.67 12.82 -48.90
N LYS A 28 -53.42 13.99 -48.30
CA LYS A 28 -52.62 15.00 -48.99
C LYS A 28 -51.38 14.27 -49.47
N ASP A 29 -51.18 14.20 -50.78
CA ASP A 29 -49.90 13.78 -51.35
C ASP A 29 -48.81 14.59 -50.65
N VAL A 30 -48.02 13.91 -49.82
CA VAL A 30 -46.82 14.50 -49.24
C VAL A 30 -45.85 14.62 -50.40
N VAL A 31 -45.74 15.82 -50.96
CA VAL A 31 -44.75 16.12 -51.99
C VAL A 31 -43.39 16.07 -51.31
N VAL A 32 -42.62 15.01 -51.58
CA VAL A 32 -41.26 14.85 -51.08
C VAL A 32 -40.30 15.48 -52.09
N SER A 33 -39.56 16.51 -51.67
CA SER A 33 -38.58 17.23 -52.50
C SER A 33 -37.31 17.48 -51.71
N ALA A 34 -36.22 17.85 -52.39
CA ALA A 34 -35.04 18.38 -51.71
C ALA A 34 -35.41 19.69 -50.97
N PRO A 35 -34.74 20.02 -49.85
CA PRO A 35 -35.04 21.23 -49.09
C PRO A 35 -34.85 22.47 -49.96
N GLN A 36 -35.73 23.46 -49.86
CA GLN A 36 -35.54 24.75 -50.51
C GLN A 36 -35.34 25.82 -49.45
N ILE A 37 -34.19 26.51 -49.49
CA ILE A 37 -33.91 27.63 -48.58
C ILE A 37 -34.31 28.93 -49.29
N VAL A 38 -35.34 29.60 -48.77
CA VAL A 38 -35.79 30.91 -49.28
C VAL A 38 -35.03 32.04 -48.59
N SER A 39 -34.89 31.96 -47.27
CA SER A 39 -34.16 32.96 -46.48
C SER A 39 -33.66 32.40 -45.16
N PHE A 40 -32.74 33.11 -44.53
CA PHE A 40 -32.31 32.83 -43.17
C PHE A 40 -32.04 34.13 -42.42
N SER A 41 -32.16 34.10 -41.10
CA SER A 41 -31.89 35.26 -40.24
C SER A 41 -31.42 34.82 -38.86
N PRO A 42 -30.40 35.48 -38.27
CA PRO A 42 -29.59 36.57 -38.83
C PRO A 42 -28.64 36.11 -39.95
N GLU A 43 -28.05 37.06 -40.69
CA GLU A 43 -27.06 36.78 -41.76
C GLU A 43 -25.62 36.61 -41.24
N SER A 44 -25.36 37.06 -40.02
CA SER A 44 -24.10 36.87 -39.31
C SER A 44 -24.33 36.45 -37.86
N GLY A 45 -23.32 35.85 -37.26
CA GLY A 45 -23.33 35.46 -35.85
C GLY A 45 -22.08 34.71 -35.46
N SER A 46 -21.88 34.53 -34.16
CA SER A 46 -20.74 33.78 -33.62
C SER A 46 -21.12 32.32 -33.33
N ILE A 47 -20.19 31.58 -32.73
CA ILE A 47 -20.46 30.20 -32.28
C ILE A 47 -21.70 30.18 -31.38
N GLY A 48 -22.58 29.20 -31.51
CA GLY A 48 -23.77 29.12 -30.66
C GLY A 48 -24.92 30.06 -31.04
N SER A 49 -24.74 31.01 -31.97
CA SER A 49 -25.84 31.81 -32.50
C SER A 49 -26.93 30.92 -33.12
N GLU A 50 -28.18 31.29 -32.89
CA GLU A 50 -29.33 30.60 -33.47
C GLU A 50 -29.69 31.25 -34.82
N ILE A 51 -29.86 30.42 -35.84
CA ILE A 51 -30.23 30.84 -37.18
C ILE A 51 -31.60 30.26 -37.49
N VAL A 52 -32.55 31.12 -37.82
CA VAL A 52 -33.85 30.71 -38.34
C VAL A 52 -33.75 30.62 -39.85
N VAL A 53 -34.02 29.45 -40.40
CA VAL A 53 -34.12 29.20 -41.84
C VAL A 53 -35.59 29.08 -42.23
N THR A 54 -36.00 29.82 -43.28
CA THR A 54 -37.34 29.80 -43.87
C THR A 54 -37.26 29.25 -45.28
N GLY A 55 -38.19 28.37 -45.65
CA GLY A 55 -38.08 27.59 -46.86
C GLY A 55 -39.28 26.70 -47.14
N GLU A 56 -39.04 25.62 -47.89
CA GLU A 56 -39.99 24.55 -48.16
C GLU A 56 -39.30 23.18 -47.97
N TYR A 57 -40.05 22.13 -47.63
CA TYR A 57 -39.55 20.75 -47.46
C TYR A 57 -38.53 20.59 -46.31
N LEU A 58 -38.73 21.33 -45.21
CA LEU A 58 -37.77 21.43 -44.10
C LEU A 58 -37.99 20.42 -42.95
N ASP A 59 -39.15 19.77 -42.90
CA ASP A 59 -39.49 18.78 -41.87
C ASP A 59 -38.65 17.49 -41.98
N ASP A 60 -38.29 17.10 -43.21
CA ASP A 60 -37.49 15.92 -43.50
C ASP A 60 -35.96 16.15 -43.48
N VAL A 61 -35.49 17.36 -43.16
CA VAL A 61 -34.06 17.68 -43.09
C VAL A 61 -33.36 16.84 -42.01
N VAL A 62 -32.30 16.13 -42.37
CA VAL A 62 -31.54 15.27 -41.43
C VAL A 62 -30.17 15.84 -41.06
N SER A 63 -29.64 16.76 -41.88
CA SER A 63 -28.36 17.42 -41.62
C SER A 63 -28.35 18.85 -42.12
N ALA A 64 -27.56 19.68 -41.44
CA ALA A 64 -27.29 21.05 -41.81
C ALA A 64 -25.78 21.32 -41.73
N THR A 65 -25.24 22.07 -42.69
CA THR A 65 -23.85 22.56 -42.66
C THR A 65 -23.79 24.05 -42.97
N ILE A 66 -22.75 24.73 -42.48
CA ILE A 66 -22.42 26.12 -42.82
C ILE A 66 -20.96 26.16 -43.23
N GLY A 67 -20.68 26.66 -44.44
CA GLY A 67 -19.31 26.69 -44.98
C GLY A 67 -18.69 25.29 -45.10
N GLY A 68 -19.52 24.27 -45.28
CA GLY A 68 -19.13 22.84 -45.37
C GLY A 68 -18.99 22.13 -44.02
N GLU A 69 -19.17 22.83 -42.89
CA GLU A 69 -18.97 22.28 -41.55
C GLU A 69 -20.32 22.06 -40.86
N LYS A 70 -20.46 20.93 -40.15
CA LYS A 70 -21.74 20.51 -39.58
C LYS A 70 -22.22 21.45 -38.47
N VAL A 71 -23.46 21.89 -38.55
CA VAL A 71 -24.15 22.66 -37.51
C VAL A 71 -25.29 21.85 -36.88
N THR A 72 -25.76 22.29 -35.72
CA THR A 72 -26.80 21.57 -34.98
C THR A 72 -28.18 22.04 -35.44
N ILE A 73 -29.08 21.11 -35.75
CA ILE A 73 -30.50 21.42 -35.91
C ILE A 73 -31.11 21.48 -34.51
N LEU A 74 -31.52 22.66 -34.06
CA LEU A 74 -32.16 22.86 -32.75
C LEU A 74 -33.60 22.37 -32.75
N GLN A 75 -34.35 22.78 -33.77
CA GLN A 75 -35.77 22.49 -33.87
C GLN A 75 -36.24 22.53 -35.31
N LYS A 76 -37.06 21.56 -35.69
CA LYS A 76 -37.89 21.63 -36.90
C LYS A 76 -39.25 22.17 -36.49
N VAL A 77 -39.57 23.40 -36.91
CA VAL A 77 -40.77 24.10 -36.44
C VAL A 77 -41.96 23.75 -37.33
N SER A 78 -41.74 23.67 -38.65
CA SER A 78 -42.73 23.25 -39.63
C SER A 78 -42.03 22.82 -40.93
N ASN A 79 -42.81 22.42 -41.94
CA ASN A 79 -42.30 22.18 -43.29
C ASN A 79 -41.63 23.43 -43.93
N GLU A 80 -41.85 24.61 -43.35
CA GLU A 80 -41.36 25.89 -43.89
C GLU A 80 -40.33 26.58 -42.97
N ARG A 81 -40.06 26.03 -41.78
CA ARG A 81 -39.21 26.69 -40.78
C ARG A 81 -38.36 25.72 -39.96
N LEU A 82 -37.07 26.02 -39.89
CA LEU A 82 -36.04 25.25 -39.19
C LEU A 82 -35.14 26.19 -38.37
N SER A 83 -34.78 25.82 -37.15
CA SER A 83 -33.79 26.54 -36.35
C SER A 83 -32.48 25.74 -36.29
N LEU A 84 -31.38 26.41 -36.60
CA LEU A 84 -30.01 25.89 -36.52
C LEU A 84 -29.25 26.58 -35.38
N LYS A 85 -28.21 25.93 -34.86
CA LYS A 85 -27.23 26.51 -33.94
C LYS A 85 -25.84 26.35 -34.51
N VAL A 86 -25.14 27.47 -34.64
CA VAL A 86 -23.75 27.51 -35.10
C VAL A 86 -22.86 26.70 -34.14
N THR A 87 -22.00 25.84 -34.67
CA THR A 87 -21.06 25.00 -33.91
C THR A 87 -19.65 25.58 -33.97
N GLY A 88 -18.75 25.12 -33.09
CA GLY A 88 -17.38 25.64 -33.00
C GLY A 88 -16.53 25.47 -34.26
N ASN A 89 -16.87 24.52 -35.13
CA ASN A 89 -16.15 24.25 -36.37
C ASN A 89 -16.74 24.98 -37.59
N ALA A 90 -17.88 25.65 -37.44
CA ALA A 90 -18.55 26.33 -38.54
C ALA A 90 -17.65 27.39 -39.18
N LYS A 91 -17.73 27.50 -40.51
CA LYS A 91 -16.99 28.51 -41.30
C LYS A 91 -17.98 29.38 -42.04
N SER A 92 -17.59 30.63 -42.31
CA SER A 92 -18.39 31.51 -43.16
C SER A 92 -18.65 30.87 -44.52
N GLY A 93 -19.89 30.89 -44.98
CA GLY A 93 -20.27 30.27 -46.24
C GLY A 93 -21.75 29.94 -46.32
N LYS A 94 -22.13 29.18 -47.35
CA LYS A 94 -23.51 28.78 -47.60
C LYS A 94 -24.04 27.87 -46.50
N ILE A 95 -25.34 28.00 -46.22
CA ILE A 95 -26.09 27.02 -45.45
C ILE A 95 -26.53 25.92 -46.42
N VAL A 96 -26.21 24.68 -46.09
CA VAL A 96 -26.66 23.50 -46.86
C VAL A 96 -27.50 22.63 -45.94
N LEU A 97 -28.74 22.37 -46.34
CA LEU A 97 -29.66 21.44 -45.68
C LEU A 97 -29.79 20.19 -46.54
N SER A 98 -29.73 19.00 -45.94
CA SER A 98 -29.85 17.74 -46.67
C SER A 98 -30.98 16.89 -46.10
N ASN A 99 -31.75 16.26 -46.98
CA ASN A 99 -32.73 15.23 -46.65
C ASN A 99 -32.49 13.97 -47.51
N SER A 100 -33.41 13.01 -47.50
CA SER A 100 -33.29 11.76 -48.28
C SER A 100 -33.41 11.95 -49.80
N VAL A 101 -33.92 13.09 -50.27
CA VAL A 101 -34.11 13.41 -51.68
C VAL A 101 -32.94 14.19 -52.27
N GLY A 102 -32.34 15.11 -51.50
CA GLY A 102 -31.21 15.90 -51.96
C GLY A 102 -30.81 17.04 -51.03
N GLU A 103 -30.10 18.02 -51.58
CA GLU A 103 -29.57 19.18 -50.86
C GLU A 103 -30.24 20.48 -51.28
N GLY A 104 -30.51 21.33 -50.29
CA GLY A 104 -30.91 22.73 -50.45
C GLY A 104 -29.76 23.64 -50.05
N VAL A 105 -29.42 24.61 -50.90
CA VAL A 105 -28.32 25.56 -50.66
C VAL A 105 -28.88 26.97 -50.58
N SER A 106 -28.42 27.76 -49.61
CA SER A 106 -28.86 29.15 -49.44
C SER A 106 -28.37 30.06 -50.57
N GLU A 107 -29.12 31.13 -50.87
CA GLU A 107 -28.67 32.15 -51.83
C GLU A 107 -27.60 33.09 -51.24
N GLY A 108 -27.67 33.41 -49.95
CA GLY A 108 -26.65 34.17 -49.21
C GLY A 108 -25.63 33.29 -48.49
N ASN A 109 -24.47 33.87 -48.15
CA ASN A 109 -23.55 33.26 -47.19
C ASN A 109 -23.94 33.69 -45.77
N PHE A 110 -23.87 32.77 -44.81
CA PHE A 110 -23.83 33.14 -43.40
C PHE A 110 -22.39 33.54 -43.04
N THR A 111 -22.23 34.65 -42.34
CA THR A 111 -20.92 35.17 -41.92
C THR A 111 -20.65 34.80 -40.46
N ILE A 112 -19.60 34.02 -40.21
CA ILE A 112 -19.14 33.70 -38.86
C ILE A 112 -18.33 34.89 -38.32
N GLU A 113 -18.76 35.40 -37.18
CA GLU A 113 -18.07 36.43 -36.42
C GLU A 113 -17.19 35.79 -35.33
N TYR A 114 -16.00 36.37 -35.11
CA TYR A 114 -15.02 35.92 -34.13
C TYR A 114 -14.77 37.01 -33.08
N PRO A 115 -15.77 37.33 -32.23
CA PRO A 115 -15.62 38.35 -31.21
C PRO A 115 -14.58 37.92 -30.17
N ALA A 116 -13.82 38.88 -29.66
CA ALA A 116 -12.94 38.63 -28.53
C ALA A 116 -13.78 38.45 -27.25
N PRO A 117 -13.60 37.37 -26.48
CA PRO A 117 -14.28 37.21 -25.20
C PRO A 117 -13.80 38.25 -24.21
N THR A 118 -14.72 38.77 -23.41
CA THR A 118 -14.42 39.74 -22.35
C THR A 118 -14.88 39.20 -21.02
N ILE A 119 -14.08 39.46 -19.99
CA ILE A 119 -14.39 39.07 -18.62
C ILE A 119 -14.97 40.26 -17.85
N SER A 120 -16.06 40.03 -17.13
CA SER A 120 -16.62 40.99 -16.19
C SER A 120 -16.03 40.72 -14.80
N SER A 121 -15.33 41.70 -14.25
CA SER A 121 -14.86 41.66 -12.85
C SER A 121 -15.99 41.90 -11.83
N THR A 122 -17.18 42.31 -12.28
CA THR A 122 -18.32 42.57 -11.41
C THR A 122 -18.84 41.27 -10.81
N GLY A 123 -18.78 41.14 -9.48
CA GLY A 123 -19.24 39.95 -8.77
C GLY A 123 -18.24 38.79 -8.73
N MET A 124 -17.03 38.99 -9.26
CA MET A 124 -15.95 38.01 -9.15
C MET A 124 -15.46 37.95 -7.68
N PRO A 125 -15.35 36.75 -7.07
CA PRO A 125 -14.85 36.63 -5.71
C PRO A 125 -13.38 37.08 -5.62
N THR A 126 -13.01 37.72 -4.51
CA THR A 126 -11.63 38.16 -4.27
C THR A 126 -10.69 36.99 -3.98
N GLU A 127 -11.22 35.91 -3.41
CA GLU A 127 -10.50 34.69 -3.06
C GLU A 127 -11.35 33.45 -3.42
N ILE A 128 -10.70 32.41 -3.95
CA ILE A 128 -11.30 31.10 -4.15
C ILE A 128 -10.31 29.98 -3.85
N GLU A 129 -10.78 28.89 -3.25
CA GLU A 129 -9.93 27.72 -3.01
C GLU A 129 -9.60 26.99 -4.33
N MET A 130 -8.35 26.53 -4.41
CA MET A 130 -7.89 25.69 -5.52
C MET A 130 -8.73 24.42 -5.65
N GLY A 131 -9.07 24.03 -6.88
CA GLY A 131 -9.91 22.86 -7.16
C GLY A 131 -11.42 23.08 -7.00
N ASN A 132 -11.87 24.22 -6.45
CA ASN A 132 -13.30 24.56 -6.40
C ASN A 132 -13.82 25.07 -7.74
N LYS A 133 -15.13 25.27 -7.83
CA LYS A 133 -15.80 25.75 -9.05
C LYS A 133 -15.90 27.27 -9.03
N LEU A 134 -15.49 27.93 -10.12
CA LEU A 134 -15.63 29.36 -10.34
C LEU A 134 -16.57 29.61 -11.51
N LEU A 135 -17.62 30.41 -11.27
CA LEU A 135 -18.44 30.98 -12.33
C LEU A 135 -17.82 32.32 -12.74
N ILE A 136 -17.49 32.45 -14.02
CA ILE A 136 -16.93 33.66 -14.59
C ILE A 136 -17.95 34.24 -15.56
N SER A 137 -18.36 35.48 -15.34
CA SER A 137 -19.30 36.20 -16.20
C SER A 137 -18.59 37.17 -17.13
N GLY A 138 -19.22 37.50 -18.26
CA GLY A 138 -18.76 38.52 -19.21
C GLY A 138 -19.48 38.39 -20.54
N SER A 139 -18.77 38.45 -21.67
CA SER A 139 -19.40 38.39 -22.99
C SER A 139 -18.61 37.51 -23.95
N HIS A 140 -19.35 36.85 -24.86
CA HIS A 140 -18.82 35.92 -25.85
C HIS A 140 -18.08 34.72 -25.23
N MET A 141 -18.52 34.25 -24.06
CA MET A 141 -17.88 33.14 -23.32
C MET A 141 -17.97 31.80 -24.07
N ASN A 142 -18.94 31.67 -24.96
CA ASN A 142 -19.18 30.53 -25.84
C ASN A 142 -18.06 30.28 -26.86
N VAL A 143 -17.23 31.29 -27.17
CA VAL A 143 -16.12 31.18 -28.14
C VAL A 143 -14.81 30.70 -27.49
N ILE A 144 -14.77 30.61 -26.17
CA ILE A 144 -13.58 30.23 -25.41
C ILE A 144 -13.29 28.74 -25.63
N SER A 145 -12.04 28.43 -25.95
CA SER A 145 -11.55 27.06 -26.05
C SER A 145 -10.78 26.61 -24.81
N ALA A 146 -10.20 27.54 -24.04
CA ALA A 146 -9.54 27.24 -22.77
C ALA A 146 -9.56 28.47 -21.83
N VAL A 147 -9.65 28.20 -20.53
CA VAL A 147 -9.49 29.21 -19.48
C VAL A 147 -8.17 28.95 -18.78
N LEU A 148 -7.31 29.97 -18.69
CA LEU A 148 -5.95 29.84 -18.18
C LEU A 148 -5.78 30.69 -16.92
N PHE A 149 -5.16 30.09 -15.92
CA PHE A 149 -4.76 30.75 -14.68
C PHE A 149 -3.24 30.90 -14.68
N THR A 150 -2.77 32.12 -14.89
CA THR A 150 -1.34 32.42 -14.91
C THR A 150 -0.93 33.03 -13.57
N ALA A 151 -0.13 32.29 -12.81
CA ALA A 151 0.36 32.72 -11.50
C ALA A 151 1.26 33.96 -11.59
N GLU A 152 1.26 34.81 -10.57
CA GLU A 152 2.15 35.97 -10.46
C GLU A 152 3.63 35.52 -10.55
N GLY A 153 4.38 36.11 -11.49
CA GLY A 153 5.78 35.72 -11.76
C GLY A 153 5.96 34.60 -12.79
N HIS A 154 4.87 34.03 -13.31
CA HIS A 154 4.91 32.97 -14.33
C HIS A 154 4.45 33.48 -15.70
N THR A 155 4.96 32.86 -16.77
CA THR A 155 4.65 33.22 -18.17
C THR A 155 3.70 32.23 -18.85
N THR A 156 3.44 31.09 -18.23
CA THR A 156 2.56 30.04 -18.74
C THR A 156 1.44 29.80 -17.74
N GLY A 157 0.20 29.87 -18.20
CA GLY A 157 -0.98 29.60 -17.36
C GLY A 157 -1.38 28.13 -17.37
N ASN A 158 -1.86 27.66 -16.22
CA ASN A 158 -2.45 26.33 -16.09
C ASN A 158 -3.91 26.36 -16.56
N GLU A 159 -4.31 25.34 -17.31
CA GLU A 159 -5.65 25.26 -17.90
C GLU A 159 -6.68 24.74 -16.89
N ALA A 160 -7.75 25.52 -16.70
CA ALA A 160 -8.89 25.15 -15.89
C ALA A 160 -9.79 24.16 -16.61
N SER A 161 -10.44 23.25 -15.87
CA SER A 161 -11.41 22.34 -16.47
C SER A 161 -12.76 23.03 -16.66
N ILE A 162 -13.17 23.24 -17.91
CA ILE A 162 -14.48 23.83 -18.23
C ILE A 162 -15.59 22.80 -17.94
N LEU A 163 -16.55 23.17 -17.10
CA LEU A 163 -17.69 22.34 -16.71
C LEU A 163 -18.96 22.66 -17.51
N SER A 164 -19.17 23.95 -17.81
CA SER A 164 -20.24 24.43 -18.68
C SER A 164 -19.91 25.83 -19.19
N GLN A 165 -20.41 26.18 -20.38
CA GLN A 165 -20.28 27.52 -20.94
C GLN A 165 -21.54 27.90 -21.73
N ASN A 166 -21.92 29.17 -21.68
CA ASN A 166 -22.87 29.79 -22.58
C ASN A 166 -22.29 31.13 -23.08
N GLU A 167 -23.10 32.03 -23.61
CA GLU A 167 -22.61 33.30 -24.17
C GLU A 167 -22.15 34.31 -23.11
N ASP A 168 -22.75 34.26 -21.91
CA ASP A 168 -22.57 35.25 -20.85
C ASP A 168 -21.69 34.74 -19.70
N GLU A 169 -21.56 33.42 -19.54
CA GLU A 169 -20.84 32.82 -18.42
C GLU A 169 -20.14 31.50 -18.77
N ILE A 170 -19.07 31.23 -18.02
CA ILE A 170 -18.31 29.99 -18.06
C ILE A 170 -18.04 29.49 -16.63
N LEU A 171 -18.41 28.24 -16.36
CA LEU A 171 -18.16 27.57 -15.09
C LEU A 171 -16.94 26.67 -15.23
N VAL A 172 -15.90 26.93 -14.44
CA VAL A 172 -14.64 26.19 -14.49
C VAL A 172 -14.30 25.58 -13.13
N LYS A 173 -13.49 24.51 -13.12
CA LYS A 173 -12.79 24.03 -11.94
C LYS A 173 -11.40 24.66 -11.90
N ILE A 174 -11.08 25.35 -10.80
CA ILE A 174 -9.80 26.05 -10.62
C ILE A 174 -8.64 25.05 -10.68
N PRO A 175 -7.63 25.28 -11.56
CA PRO A 175 -6.48 24.39 -11.67
C PRO A 175 -5.47 24.66 -10.56
N TYR A 176 -4.40 23.85 -10.53
CA TYR A 176 -3.21 24.18 -9.75
C TYR A 176 -2.60 25.51 -10.23
N VAL A 177 -2.12 26.30 -9.28
CA VAL A 177 -1.35 27.53 -9.53
C VAL A 177 -0.14 27.56 -8.61
N GLU A 178 0.96 28.07 -9.14
CA GLU A 178 2.28 28.10 -8.50
C GLU A 178 2.38 29.21 -7.44
N SER A 179 1.47 30.18 -7.46
CA SER A 179 1.40 31.30 -6.51
C SER A 179 -0.05 31.57 -6.12
N ASP A 180 -0.25 32.23 -4.98
CA ASP A 180 -1.57 32.57 -4.44
C ASP A 180 -2.30 33.64 -5.25
N LYS A 181 -1.62 34.35 -6.16
CA LYS A 181 -2.25 35.27 -7.11
C LYS A 181 -2.16 34.73 -8.53
N ALA A 182 -3.27 34.78 -9.24
CA ALA A 182 -3.33 34.40 -10.65
C ALA A 182 -4.16 35.38 -11.49
N ALA A 183 -3.69 35.66 -12.70
CA ALA A 183 -4.42 36.36 -13.73
C ALA A 183 -5.22 35.34 -14.57
N ILE A 184 -6.47 35.69 -14.91
CA ILE A 184 -7.33 34.84 -15.74
C ILE A 184 -7.31 35.35 -17.19
N THR A 185 -6.84 34.50 -18.10
CA THR A 185 -6.91 34.76 -19.54
C THR A 185 -7.74 33.69 -20.25
N PHE A 186 -8.25 34.04 -21.42
CA PHE A 186 -9.00 33.12 -22.28
C PHE A 186 -8.27 32.87 -23.57
N ARG A 187 -8.21 31.61 -23.97
CA ARG A 187 -7.77 31.20 -25.30
C ARG A 187 -8.99 31.04 -26.20
N TYR A 188 -8.94 31.62 -27.39
CA TYR A 188 -10.03 31.58 -28.37
C TYR A 188 -9.48 31.72 -29.80
N PHE A 189 -10.31 31.36 -30.79
CA PHE A 189 -9.98 31.53 -32.20
C PHE A 189 -10.49 32.88 -32.70
N ASN A 190 -9.60 33.72 -33.25
CA ASN A 190 -9.95 35.06 -33.73
C ASN A 190 -10.29 35.13 -35.23
N GLY A 191 -10.47 33.99 -35.90
CA GLY A 191 -10.67 33.90 -37.35
C GLY A 191 -9.41 33.56 -38.15
N ALA A 192 -8.21 33.75 -37.59
CA ALA A 192 -6.94 33.42 -38.22
C ALA A 192 -6.14 32.36 -37.44
N SER A 193 -6.06 32.50 -36.12
CA SER A 193 -5.32 31.58 -35.24
C SER A 193 -5.93 31.53 -33.84
N GLN A 194 -5.48 30.55 -33.05
CA GLN A 194 -5.71 30.55 -31.60
C GLN A 194 -4.87 31.67 -30.97
N VAL A 195 -5.51 32.51 -30.16
CA VAL A 195 -4.90 33.64 -29.45
C VAL A 195 -5.40 33.69 -28.02
N GLU A 196 -4.70 34.45 -27.17
CA GLU A 196 -5.09 34.66 -25.77
C GLU A 196 -5.48 36.12 -25.52
N THR A 197 -6.42 36.35 -24.62
CA THR A 197 -6.75 37.70 -24.15
C THR A 197 -5.53 38.33 -23.46
N PRO A 198 -5.31 39.66 -23.59
CA PRO A 198 -4.11 40.29 -23.03
C PRO A 198 -4.04 40.16 -21.51
N ILE A 199 -2.91 39.63 -21.01
CA ILE A 199 -2.68 39.40 -19.58
C ILE A 199 -2.60 40.71 -18.78
N GLU A 200 -2.12 41.81 -19.38
CA GLU A 200 -2.01 43.12 -18.74
C GLU A 200 -3.36 43.73 -18.36
N SER A 201 -4.43 43.30 -19.04
CA SER A 201 -5.81 43.70 -18.76
C SER A 201 -6.62 42.61 -18.06
N ALA A 202 -6.00 41.47 -17.76
CA ALA A 202 -6.68 40.34 -17.14
C ALA A 202 -7.00 40.65 -15.66
N PRO A 203 -8.19 40.28 -15.17
CA PRO A 203 -8.48 40.38 -13.76
C PRO A 203 -7.59 39.40 -12.99
N GLN A 204 -7.09 39.89 -11.86
CA GLN A 204 -6.33 39.10 -10.90
C GLN A 204 -7.25 38.64 -9.77
N MET A 205 -6.96 37.46 -9.24
CA MET A 205 -7.63 36.96 -8.04
C MET A 205 -6.66 36.21 -7.13
N THR A 206 -7.04 36.10 -5.86
CA THR A 206 -6.37 35.22 -4.92
C THR A 206 -6.91 33.80 -5.06
N VAL A 207 -6.02 32.83 -5.27
CA VAL A 207 -6.32 31.41 -5.20
C VAL A 207 -5.77 30.88 -3.88
N ALA A 208 -6.66 30.51 -2.97
CA ALA A 208 -6.27 29.96 -1.68
C ALA A 208 -5.64 28.57 -1.87
N ARG A 209 -4.34 28.51 -1.59
CA ARG A 209 -3.50 27.31 -1.63
C ARG A 209 -3.31 26.81 -0.20
N TYR A 210 -3.90 25.66 0.12
CA TYR A 210 -3.73 25.03 1.44
C TYR A 210 -2.45 24.18 1.46
N GLU A 211 -1.32 24.87 1.59
CA GLU A 211 -0.01 24.23 1.73
C GLU A 211 0.12 23.57 3.13
N PRO A 212 0.59 22.33 3.21
CA PRO A 212 0.85 21.69 4.50
C PRO A 212 2.01 22.40 5.22
N ASN A 213 1.76 22.83 6.45
CA ASN A 213 2.79 23.41 7.31
C ASN A 213 3.09 22.45 8.46
N VAL A 214 4.24 21.78 8.40
CA VAL A 214 4.71 20.88 9.44
C VAL A 214 5.49 21.67 10.49
N THR A 215 5.02 21.62 11.74
CA THR A 215 5.67 22.28 12.89
C THR A 215 6.66 21.37 13.62
N THR A 216 6.65 20.06 13.35
CA THR A 216 7.68 19.13 13.83
C THR A 216 9.03 19.48 13.24
N SER A 217 9.98 19.89 14.08
CA SER A 217 11.31 20.34 13.66
C SER A 217 12.47 19.47 14.18
N SER A 218 12.18 18.53 15.08
CA SER A 218 13.16 17.58 15.63
C SER A 218 12.70 16.15 15.37
N PHE A 219 13.63 15.33 14.91
CA PHE A 219 13.39 13.93 14.55
C PHE A 219 14.41 13.05 15.26
N GLU A 220 13.94 12.25 16.22
CA GLU A 220 14.76 11.22 16.87
C GLU A 220 15.04 10.07 15.89
N PRO A 221 16.18 9.39 16.00
CA PRO A 221 16.44 8.17 15.23
C PRO A 221 15.32 7.13 15.46
N ALA A 222 14.81 6.55 14.38
CA ALA A 222 13.70 5.61 14.41
C ALA A 222 14.09 4.28 13.79
N ASN A 223 13.63 3.16 14.36
CA ASN A 223 13.86 1.85 13.78
C ASN A 223 12.91 1.62 12.60
N ILE A 224 13.25 0.66 11.74
CA ILE A 224 12.33 0.18 10.70
C ILE A 224 11.01 -0.27 11.36
N GLY A 225 9.90 0.18 10.81
CA GLY A 225 8.54 -0.12 11.29
C GLY A 225 8.03 0.79 12.40
N ASP A 226 8.89 1.62 13.01
CA ASP A 226 8.45 2.61 14.01
C ASP A 226 7.50 3.64 13.37
N ILE A 227 6.58 4.16 14.18
CA ILE A 227 5.64 5.20 13.76
C ILE A 227 6.21 6.57 14.11
N VAL A 228 6.40 7.41 13.09
CA VAL A 228 6.80 8.80 13.22
C VAL A 228 5.56 9.69 13.14
N VAL A 229 5.49 10.70 14.00
CA VAL A 229 4.35 11.64 14.09
C VAL A 229 4.77 13.03 13.63
N LEU A 230 4.05 13.57 12.65
CA LEU A 230 4.14 14.95 12.21
C LEU A 230 2.95 15.74 12.74
N ASN A 231 3.22 16.91 13.31
CA ASN A 231 2.20 17.88 13.74
C ASN A 231 2.27 19.12 12.85
N GLY A 232 1.14 19.79 12.67
CA GLY A 232 1.08 20.93 11.76
C GLY A 232 -0.34 21.38 11.44
N THR A 233 -0.49 22.02 10.29
CA THR A 233 -1.77 22.41 9.70
C THR A 233 -1.84 21.94 8.24
N TYR A 234 -3.04 21.64 7.75
CA TYR A 234 -3.29 21.12 6.41
C TYR A 234 -2.51 19.84 6.06
N LEU A 235 -2.16 19.02 7.06
CA LEU A 235 -1.42 17.78 6.84
C LEU A 235 -2.21 16.74 6.04
N ASN A 236 -3.53 16.87 5.97
CA ASN A 236 -4.42 16.09 5.10
C ASN A 236 -4.27 16.43 3.60
N LYS A 237 -3.47 17.45 3.25
CA LYS A 237 -3.13 17.81 1.88
C LYS A 237 -1.81 17.18 1.39
N ILE A 238 -1.10 16.47 2.26
CA ILE A 238 0.11 15.74 1.88
C ILE A 238 -0.30 14.50 1.06
N ASP A 239 0.26 14.36 -0.14
CA ASP A 239 0.03 13.18 -0.98
C ASP A 239 0.93 12.03 -0.58
N LYS A 240 2.21 12.33 -0.29
CA LYS A 240 3.23 11.33 0.03
C LYS A 240 4.21 11.83 1.07
N VAL A 241 4.71 10.89 1.88
CA VAL A 241 5.89 11.07 2.73
C VAL A 241 7.00 10.20 2.16
N MET A 242 8.19 10.77 2.00
CA MET A 242 9.35 10.13 1.38
C MET A 242 10.54 10.17 2.33
N LEU A 243 11.20 9.02 2.53
CA LEU A 243 12.51 8.90 3.17
C LEU A 243 13.56 8.57 2.10
N GLY A 244 14.37 9.57 1.73
CA GLY A 244 15.23 9.51 0.55
C GLY A 244 14.41 9.36 -0.72
N THR A 245 14.49 8.19 -1.36
CA THR A 245 13.68 7.81 -2.53
C THR A 245 12.57 6.81 -2.20
N ILE A 246 12.40 6.46 -0.92
CA ILE A 246 11.49 5.41 -0.47
C ILE A 246 10.19 6.06 0.01
N GLU A 247 9.06 5.60 -0.51
CA GLU A 247 7.74 6.06 -0.08
C GLU A 247 7.35 5.41 1.26
N CYS A 248 6.99 6.22 2.23
CA CYS A 248 6.54 5.77 3.55
C CYS A 248 5.05 5.44 3.53
N ASN A 249 4.63 4.44 4.32
CA ASN A 249 3.22 4.14 4.51
C ASN A 249 2.61 5.11 5.53
N ILE A 250 1.58 5.86 5.12
CA ILE A 250 0.82 6.76 6.01
C ILE A 250 -0.24 5.94 6.76
N ALA A 251 -0.04 5.80 8.06
CA ALA A 251 -0.92 5.05 8.95
C ALA A 251 -2.13 5.87 9.46
N LEU A 252 -1.96 7.19 9.58
CA LEU A 252 -3.02 8.12 9.97
C LEU A 252 -2.77 9.47 9.31
N GLN A 253 -3.82 10.11 8.81
CA GLN A 253 -3.72 11.45 8.25
C GLN A 253 -4.97 12.26 8.59
N THR A 254 -4.77 13.34 9.31
CA THR A 254 -5.79 14.34 9.67
C THR A 254 -5.28 15.71 9.26
N GLU A 255 -6.10 16.75 9.45
CA GLU A 255 -5.68 18.12 9.14
C GLU A 255 -4.47 18.59 9.97
N ASN A 256 -4.31 18.11 11.20
CA ASN A 256 -3.28 18.62 12.13
C ASN A 256 -2.24 17.58 12.57
N GLU A 257 -2.48 16.29 12.28
CA GLU A 257 -1.60 15.18 12.64
C GLU A 257 -1.47 14.19 11.48
N LEU A 258 -0.24 13.78 11.16
CA LEU A 258 0.07 12.70 10.21
C LEU A 258 1.00 11.69 10.89
N LYS A 259 0.68 10.40 10.80
CA LYS A 259 1.54 9.30 11.28
C LYS A 259 1.96 8.45 10.10
N PHE A 260 3.26 8.17 9.99
CA PHE A 260 3.78 7.27 8.97
C PHE A 260 4.71 6.23 9.60
N ALA A 261 4.76 5.05 8.99
CA ALA A 261 5.70 4.01 9.38
C ALA A 261 7.03 4.18 8.65
N VAL A 262 8.15 4.03 9.36
CA VAL A 262 9.48 3.96 8.76
C VAL A 262 9.54 2.71 7.87
N PRO A 263 9.75 2.87 6.55
CA PRO A 263 9.66 1.75 5.61
C PRO A 263 10.84 0.81 5.78
N SER A 264 10.68 -0.46 5.38
CA SER A 264 11.81 -1.39 5.19
C SER A 264 12.40 -1.23 3.79
N SER A 265 13.69 -1.55 3.63
CA SER A 265 14.38 -1.45 2.33
C SER A 265 15.55 -2.41 2.27
N GLU A 266 15.75 -3.04 1.12
CA GLU A 266 16.94 -3.86 0.82
C GLU A 266 18.22 -3.00 0.73
N ASN A 267 18.06 -1.69 0.50
CA ASN A 267 19.19 -0.76 0.38
C ASN A 267 19.71 -0.26 1.73
N TYR A 268 19.01 -0.55 2.83
CA TYR A 268 19.53 -0.19 4.13
C TYR A 268 20.71 -1.08 4.52
N VAL A 269 21.72 -0.45 5.09
CA VAL A 269 22.81 -1.15 5.76
C VAL A 269 22.49 -1.31 7.24
N ASP A 270 23.05 -2.32 7.88
CA ASP A 270 22.92 -2.45 9.34
C ASP A 270 23.51 -1.20 10.02
N GLY A 271 22.82 -0.68 11.04
CA GLY A 271 23.17 0.57 11.73
C GLY A 271 22.35 1.78 11.29
N ASP A 272 22.98 2.96 11.41
CA ASP A 272 22.36 4.25 11.14
C ASP A 272 22.38 4.56 9.63
N ASN A 273 21.20 4.81 9.07
CA ASN A 273 21.01 5.21 7.68
C ASN A 273 20.43 6.62 7.66
N THR A 274 21.24 7.61 7.27
CA THR A 274 20.82 9.01 7.21
C THR A 274 20.22 9.35 5.84
N MET A 275 19.03 9.93 5.81
CA MET A 275 18.36 10.33 4.57
C MET A 275 17.47 11.56 4.76
N ALA A 276 17.13 12.21 3.65
CA ALA A 276 16.21 13.32 3.65
C ALA A 276 14.77 12.85 3.84
N LEU A 277 14.06 13.44 4.80
CA LEU A 277 12.61 13.28 4.97
C LEU A 277 11.91 14.40 4.19
N LYS A 278 11.06 14.02 3.25
CA LYS A 278 10.34 14.95 2.38
C LYS A 278 8.84 14.65 2.38
N ILE A 279 8.04 15.67 2.13
CA ILE A 279 6.62 15.54 1.85
C ILE A 279 6.34 16.07 0.45
N SER A 280 5.40 15.48 -0.25
CA SER A 280 4.86 16.04 -1.49
C SER A 280 3.38 16.35 -1.35
N TYR A 281 2.93 17.40 -2.03
CA TYR A 281 1.55 17.86 -2.02
C TYR A 281 1.16 18.45 -3.38
N PHE A 282 -0.14 18.73 -3.56
CA PHE A 282 -0.73 19.19 -4.82
C PHE A 282 -0.53 18.20 -5.99
N ASP A 283 -0.88 16.93 -5.76
CA ASP A 283 -0.70 15.81 -6.69
C ASP A 283 0.79 15.60 -7.06
N GLY A 284 1.68 15.81 -6.09
CA GLY A 284 3.13 15.64 -6.24
C GLY A 284 3.84 16.73 -7.04
N ARG A 285 3.18 17.87 -7.31
CA ARG A 285 3.78 19.01 -8.03
C ARG A 285 4.79 19.77 -7.19
N GLU A 286 4.57 19.78 -5.87
CA GLU A 286 5.46 20.43 -4.92
C GLU A 286 6.02 19.42 -3.93
N VAL A 287 7.28 19.63 -3.56
CA VAL A 287 8.01 18.79 -2.62
C VAL A 287 8.70 19.70 -1.61
N HIS A 288 8.48 19.44 -0.33
CA HIS A 288 9.13 20.16 0.76
C HIS A 288 10.00 19.19 1.56
N THR A 289 11.27 19.57 1.78
CA THR A 289 12.20 18.81 2.62
C THR A 289 12.06 19.25 4.08
N LEU A 290 11.63 18.35 4.95
CA LEU A 290 11.47 18.60 6.39
C LEU A 290 12.82 18.54 7.12
N THR A 291 13.68 17.60 6.72
CA THR A 291 15.06 17.48 7.21
C THR A 291 15.89 16.70 6.19
N ASP A 292 17.17 17.02 6.05
CA ASP A 292 18.12 16.23 5.24
C ASP A 292 18.77 15.08 6.03
N ALA A 293 18.54 15.00 7.34
CA ALA A 293 19.27 14.13 8.26
C ALA A 293 18.38 13.26 9.14
N PHE A 294 17.30 12.69 8.59
CA PHE A 294 16.50 11.70 9.31
C PHE A 294 17.29 10.38 9.43
N VAL A 295 17.41 9.84 10.64
CA VAL A 295 18.19 8.61 10.90
C VAL A 295 17.25 7.41 11.04
N VAL A 296 17.37 6.46 10.10
CA VAL A 296 16.73 5.14 10.19
C VAL A 296 17.72 4.14 10.78
N LYS A 297 17.34 3.51 11.89
CA LYS A 297 18.13 2.47 12.55
C LYS A 297 17.72 1.10 12.05
N VAL A 298 18.69 0.38 11.49
CA VAL A 298 18.55 -1.04 11.15
C VAL A 298 19.31 -1.84 12.20
N PRO A 299 18.64 -2.67 13.03
CA PRO A 299 19.32 -3.42 14.08
C PRO A 299 20.34 -4.38 13.44
N PHE A 300 21.54 -4.53 13.99
CA PHE A 300 22.55 -5.43 13.40
C PHE A 300 22.26 -6.92 13.63
N VAL A 301 21.35 -7.22 14.55
CA VAL A 301 20.94 -8.57 14.94
C VAL A 301 19.43 -8.73 14.81
N TYR A 302 18.96 -9.94 14.54
CA TYR A 302 17.55 -10.22 14.80
C TYR A 302 17.35 -10.31 16.31
N PHE A 303 16.37 -9.57 16.81
CA PHE A 303 15.99 -9.58 18.22
C PHE A 303 14.52 -9.97 18.35
N TRP A 304 14.27 -11.01 19.13
CA TRP A 304 12.96 -11.59 19.35
C TRP A 304 12.64 -11.56 20.84
N GLU A 305 11.83 -10.61 21.26
CA GLU A 305 11.46 -10.45 22.67
C GLU A 305 10.23 -11.29 23.05
N ASN A 306 10.16 -11.72 24.30
CA ASN A 306 8.99 -12.29 24.96
C ASN A 306 8.41 -13.50 24.23
N LYS A 307 9.27 -14.37 23.71
CA LYS A 307 8.86 -15.62 23.06
C LYS A 307 8.53 -16.67 24.11
N LYS A 308 7.49 -17.46 23.85
CA LYS A 308 7.04 -18.54 24.74
C LYS A 308 6.91 -19.83 23.95
N VAL A 309 7.46 -20.91 24.49
CA VAL A 309 7.30 -22.26 23.96
C VAL A 309 6.87 -23.21 25.07
N TYR A 310 6.26 -24.32 24.68
CA TYR A 310 5.84 -25.37 25.60
C TYR A 310 6.66 -26.64 25.38
N ALA A 311 7.01 -27.34 26.47
CA ALA A 311 7.61 -28.65 26.40
C ALA A 311 6.60 -29.71 25.89
N GLN A 312 6.99 -30.99 25.89
CA GLN A 312 6.28 -32.05 25.17
C GLN A 312 4.98 -32.57 25.82
N GLY A 313 4.57 -32.03 26.96
CA GLY A 313 3.33 -32.37 27.65
C GLY A 313 2.12 -32.05 26.77
N ARG A 314 1.05 -32.83 26.91
CA ARG A 314 -0.18 -32.67 26.10
C ARG A 314 -1.29 -31.90 26.81
N ASP A 315 -1.09 -31.62 28.09
CA ASP A 315 -1.94 -30.84 28.99
C ASP A 315 -1.53 -29.36 29.06
N VAL A 316 -0.56 -28.96 28.24
CA VAL A 316 -0.15 -27.56 28.08
C VAL A 316 -1.24 -26.75 27.40
N GLU A 317 -1.18 -25.43 27.60
CA GLU A 317 -2.10 -24.46 27.02
C GLU A 317 -2.12 -24.53 25.48
N GLU A 318 -0.94 -24.65 24.87
CA GLU A 318 -0.78 -24.76 23.43
C GLU A 318 0.31 -25.78 23.06
N LEU A 319 0.03 -26.61 22.05
CA LEU A 319 1.01 -27.53 21.48
C LEU A 319 1.92 -26.77 20.50
N SER A 320 2.75 -25.87 21.02
CA SER A 320 3.64 -24.99 20.27
C SER A 320 5.07 -25.03 20.85
N SER A 321 5.86 -25.99 20.36
CA SER A 321 7.11 -26.41 21.01
C SER A 321 8.39 -26.00 20.28
N PHE A 322 8.30 -25.54 19.03
CA PHE A 322 9.46 -25.32 18.17
C PHE A 322 9.63 -23.83 17.88
N PHE A 323 10.80 -23.29 18.20
CA PHE A 323 11.13 -21.90 17.89
C PHE A 323 12.25 -21.82 16.87
N SER A 324 12.06 -20.99 15.84
CA SER A 324 13.08 -20.66 14.86
C SER A 324 13.68 -19.29 15.16
N PRO A 325 14.98 -19.19 15.53
CA PRO A 325 15.65 -17.90 15.67
C PRO A 325 15.82 -17.16 14.33
N GLU A 326 15.69 -17.86 13.19
CA GLU A 326 15.74 -17.25 11.87
C GLU A 326 14.49 -16.41 11.56
N THR A 327 13.32 -16.93 11.94
CA THR A 327 12.04 -16.30 11.59
C THR A 327 11.35 -15.63 12.77
N GLY A 328 11.83 -15.85 14.00
CA GLY A 328 11.19 -15.35 15.22
C GLY A 328 9.83 -16.00 15.54
N LEU A 329 9.48 -17.08 14.82
CA LEU A 329 8.19 -17.77 14.93
C LEU A 329 8.28 -18.93 15.93
N VAL A 330 7.23 -19.06 16.73
CA VAL A 330 6.91 -20.25 17.52
C VAL A 330 5.90 -21.06 16.72
N TYR A 331 6.29 -22.27 16.32
CA TYR A 331 5.46 -23.13 15.47
C TYR A 331 4.59 -24.06 16.31
N ALA A 332 3.33 -24.21 15.87
CA ALA A 332 2.48 -25.29 16.33
C ALA A 332 3.09 -26.65 15.96
N ASN A 333 2.93 -27.64 16.82
CA ASN A 333 3.47 -28.99 16.61
C ASN A 333 2.92 -29.65 15.34
N ALA A 334 1.68 -29.30 14.96
CA ALA A 334 1.04 -29.76 13.73
C ALA A 334 1.73 -29.26 12.45
N ASP A 335 2.38 -28.10 12.50
CA ASP A 335 3.11 -27.51 11.37
C ASP A 335 4.51 -28.12 11.17
N TRP A 336 4.96 -28.99 12.07
CA TRP A 336 6.34 -29.46 12.05
C TRP A 336 6.72 -30.17 10.75
N ARG A 337 5.81 -31.00 10.23
CA ARG A 337 6.06 -31.82 9.04
C ARG A 337 6.13 -31.03 7.74
N THR A 338 5.57 -29.82 7.71
CA THR A 338 5.36 -29.04 6.48
C THR A 338 6.09 -27.71 6.50
N LYS A 339 6.31 -27.12 7.67
CA LYS A 339 6.93 -25.80 7.81
C LYS A 339 8.21 -25.81 8.64
N VAL A 340 8.32 -26.67 9.66
CA VAL A 340 9.49 -26.64 10.57
C VAL A 340 10.62 -27.51 10.04
N ASP A 341 10.37 -28.79 9.77
CA ASP A 341 11.40 -29.72 9.30
C ASP A 341 10.85 -30.82 8.37
N PRO A 342 10.43 -30.47 7.14
CA PRO A 342 9.94 -31.43 6.15
C PRO A 342 10.99 -32.47 5.76
N ILE A 343 12.26 -32.06 5.75
CA ILE A 343 13.40 -32.92 5.41
C ILE A 343 13.58 -34.02 6.46
N SER A 344 13.51 -33.67 7.76
CA SER A 344 13.51 -34.67 8.82
C SER A 344 12.29 -35.58 8.77
N TYR A 345 11.12 -35.05 8.41
CA TYR A 345 9.93 -35.88 8.22
C TYR A 345 10.10 -36.88 7.07
N GLN A 346 10.78 -36.50 5.98
CA GLN A 346 11.05 -37.35 4.82
C GLN A 346 12.06 -38.47 5.16
N TYR A 347 13.21 -38.12 5.76
CA TYR A 347 14.33 -39.05 5.95
C TYR A 347 14.38 -39.70 7.34
N LYS A 348 13.62 -39.21 8.32
CA LYS A 348 13.49 -39.79 9.67
C LYS A 348 14.83 -40.01 10.39
N ALA A 349 15.18 -41.26 10.65
CA ALA A 349 16.41 -41.64 11.35
C ALA A 349 17.65 -41.53 10.45
N THR A 350 17.48 -41.33 9.13
CA THR A 350 18.60 -41.15 8.19
C THR A 350 18.89 -39.68 7.87
N THR A 351 18.12 -38.73 8.41
CA THR A 351 18.33 -37.28 8.20
C THR A 351 19.69 -36.81 8.71
N CYS A 352 20.12 -37.36 9.84
CA CYS A 352 21.37 -37.01 10.50
C CYS A 352 21.92 -38.24 11.23
N SER A 353 23.20 -38.18 11.60
CA SER A 353 23.86 -39.23 12.37
C SER A 353 24.03 -38.84 13.85
N ALA A 354 24.32 -39.82 14.70
CA ALA A 354 24.64 -39.60 16.12
C ALA A 354 25.87 -38.68 16.34
N ASN A 355 26.67 -38.43 15.30
CA ASN A 355 27.83 -37.53 15.34
C ASN A 355 27.48 -36.08 14.94
N ASN A 356 26.20 -35.72 14.88
CA ASN A 356 25.74 -34.39 14.47
C ASN A 356 26.17 -34.00 13.06
N LYS A 357 26.29 -35.00 12.17
CA LYS A 357 26.53 -34.80 10.74
C LYS A 357 25.24 -35.05 9.95
N PRO A 358 24.63 -34.01 9.37
CA PRO A 358 23.53 -34.14 8.43
C PRO A 358 23.90 -35.08 7.28
N ALA A 359 22.96 -35.93 6.87
CA ALA A 359 23.11 -36.89 5.78
C ALA A 359 22.15 -36.54 4.63
N VAL A 360 22.02 -35.25 4.35
CA VAL A 360 21.17 -34.65 3.30
C VAL A 360 22.00 -33.73 2.41
N SER A 361 21.47 -33.33 1.25
CA SER A 361 22.15 -32.35 0.41
C SER A 361 22.21 -30.98 1.08
N GLU A 362 23.17 -30.14 0.67
CA GLU A 362 23.28 -28.76 1.17
C GLU A 362 22.03 -27.92 0.86
N SER A 363 21.44 -28.11 -0.32
CA SER A 363 20.19 -27.45 -0.69
C SER A 363 19.02 -27.86 0.20
N GLU A 364 18.91 -29.14 0.53
CA GLU A 364 17.87 -29.62 1.47
C GLU A 364 18.13 -29.08 2.88
N TYR A 365 19.39 -29.10 3.34
CA TYR A 365 19.76 -28.54 4.65
C TYR A 365 19.38 -27.06 4.76
N ASN A 366 19.74 -26.27 3.76
CA ASN A 366 19.48 -24.83 3.73
C ASN A 366 18.00 -24.48 3.48
N SER A 367 17.17 -25.44 3.08
CA SER A 367 15.72 -25.25 2.96
C SER A 367 14.99 -25.27 4.32
N VAL A 368 15.67 -25.75 5.37
CA VAL A 368 15.13 -25.86 6.73
C VAL A 368 15.70 -24.75 7.60
N ASN A 369 14.84 -23.89 8.13
CA ASN A 369 15.26 -22.88 9.09
C ASN A 369 15.76 -23.55 10.38
N PRO A 370 16.82 -23.02 11.03
CA PRO A 370 17.27 -23.52 12.32
C PRO A 370 16.14 -23.44 13.35
N TYR A 371 16.04 -24.43 14.23
CA TYR A 371 15.11 -24.40 15.34
C TYR A 371 15.65 -25.17 16.54
N PHE A 372 15.08 -24.91 17.72
CA PHE A 372 15.32 -25.71 18.92
C PHE A 372 14.00 -25.95 19.66
N PHE A 373 14.03 -26.84 20.65
CA PHE A 373 12.87 -27.15 21.49
C PHE A 373 13.30 -27.56 22.90
N PHE A 374 12.38 -27.49 23.84
CA PHE A 374 12.59 -27.94 25.21
C PHE A 374 11.85 -29.24 25.48
N SER A 375 12.48 -30.15 26.24
CA SER A 375 11.84 -31.40 26.64
C SER A 375 12.14 -31.74 28.10
N GLY A 376 11.15 -32.19 28.87
CA GLY A 376 11.37 -32.78 30.19
C GLY A 376 11.87 -34.23 30.11
N VAL A 377 12.70 -34.66 31.05
CA VAL A 377 13.12 -36.06 31.18
C VAL A 377 12.86 -36.59 32.58
N ASN A 378 12.67 -37.91 32.71
CA ASN A 378 12.34 -38.58 33.99
C ASN A 378 13.39 -38.38 35.11
N ALA A 379 14.57 -37.87 34.77
CA ALA A 379 15.57 -37.44 35.74
C ALA A 379 15.15 -36.18 36.53
N GLY A 380 14.01 -35.56 36.23
CA GLY A 380 13.58 -34.34 36.92
C GLY A 380 14.09 -33.06 36.29
N THR A 381 14.58 -33.10 35.05
CA THR A 381 15.24 -31.97 34.42
C THR A 381 14.57 -31.58 33.10
N LEU A 382 14.62 -30.28 32.82
CA LEU A 382 14.20 -29.72 31.54
C LEU A 382 15.46 -29.46 30.71
N GLN A 383 15.46 -29.86 29.45
CA GLN A 383 16.60 -29.70 28.55
C GLN A 383 16.22 -28.95 27.28
N ILE A 384 17.12 -28.06 26.84
CA ILE A 384 17.08 -27.48 25.50
C ILE A 384 17.80 -28.44 24.55
N ASN A 385 17.24 -28.62 23.36
CA ASN A 385 17.67 -29.65 22.42
C ASN A 385 17.95 -29.09 21.04
N SER A 386 19.04 -29.55 20.44
CA SER A 386 19.31 -29.44 19.01
C SER A 386 18.55 -30.53 18.27
N PRO A 387 17.86 -30.22 17.17
CA PRO A 387 17.12 -31.20 16.39
C PRO A 387 17.98 -32.39 15.92
N ALA A 388 19.15 -32.12 15.36
CA ALA A 388 20.08 -33.13 14.87
C ALA A 388 20.71 -33.99 15.98
N GLY A 389 20.77 -33.51 17.23
CA GLY A 389 21.31 -34.27 18.37
C GLY A 389 20.27 -35.09 19.13
N SER A 390 19.00 -35.05 18.71
CA SER A 390 17.86 -35.46 19.53
C SER A 390 17.17 -36.73 19.04
N ASN A 391 17.95 -37.80 18.83
CA ASN A 391 17.40 -39.09 18.42
C ASN A 391 16.30 -39.54 19.39
N GLY A 392 15.07 -39.62 18.88
CA GLY A 392 13.94 -40.11 19.65
C GLY A 392 13.46 -39.18 20.75
N GLN A 393 13.89 -37.91 20.83
CA GLN A 393 13.20 -36.90 21.66
C GLN A 393 12.01 -36.30 20.91
N LEU A 394 12.16 -36.05 19.60
CA LEU A 394 11.10 -35.50 18.74
C LEU A 394 9.84 -36.37 18.73
N LYS A 395 9.98 -37.69 18.94
CA LYS A 395 8.86 -38.64 19.02
C LYS A 395 7.92 -38.40 20.19
N ASN A 396 8.38 -37.66 21.20
CA ASN A 396 7.60 -37.39 22.41
C ASN A 396 6.64 -36.21 22.21
N PHE A 397 6.77 -35.45 21.12
CA PHE A 397 5.87 -34.35 20.76
C PHE A 397 4.71 -34.86 19.90
N TYR A 398 3.53 -34.32 20.15
CA TYR A 398 2.30 -34.68 19.46
C TYR A 398 1.68 -33.44 18.80
N MET A 399 1.10 -33.64 17.62
CA MET A 399 0.44 -32.58 16.85
C MET A 399 -0.91 -32.18 17.46
N ILE A 400 -1.55 -33.12 18.17
CA ILE A 400 -2.82 -32.95 18.87
C ILE A 400 -2.75 -33.65 20.22
N ASN A 401 -3.69 -33.34 21.12
CA ASN A 401 -3.82 -34.00 22.42
C ASN A 401 -4.43 -35.41 22.27
N ASN A 402 -3.63 -36.32 21.70
CA ASN A 402 -3.97 -37.72 21.52
C ASN A 402 -2.68 -38.55 21.58
N SER A 403 -2.67 -39.61 22.38
CA SER A 403 -1.48 -40.44 22.62
C SER A 403 -1.17 -41.48 21.55
N ALA A 404 -2.00 -41.62 20.51
CA ALA A 404 -1.75 -42.55 19.42
C ALA A 404 -0.47 -42.18 18.63
N ASP A 405 0.33 -43.18 18.26
CA ASP A 405 1.65 -43.01 17.64
C ASP A 405 1.61 -42.26 16.30
N GLU A 406 0.50 -42.31 15.57
CA GLU A 406 0.25 -41.54 14.34
C GLU A 406 0.24 -40.02 14.56
N ASN A 407 -0.13 -39.59 15.76
CA ASN A 407 -0.22 -38.18 16.16
C ASN A 407 1.12 -37.62 16.64
N ARG A 408 2.16 -38.46 16.79
CA ARG A 408 3.52 -37.99 17.05
C ARG A 408 3.99 -37.13 15.89
N VAL A 409 4.75 -36.09 16.18
CA VAL A 409 5.33 -35.20 15.18
C VAL A 409 6.07 -35.99 14.07
N PRO A 410 6.92 -37.00 14.39
CA PRO A 410 7.58 -37.81 13.35
C PRO A 410 6.75 -38.99 12.82
N GLY A 411 5.58 -39.30 13.38
CA GLY A 411 4.71 -40.41 12.98
C GLY A 411 5.02 -41.76 13.66
N ILE A 412 4.46 -42.84 13.10
CA ILE A 412 4.35 -44.18 13.71
C ILE A 412 5.71 -44.80 14.08
N ASN A 413 6.77 -44.59 13.29
CA ASN A 413 8.13 -45.08 13.57
C ASN A 413 9.01 -44.04 14.26
N GLY A 414 8.44 -43.27 15.20
CA GLY A 414 8.82 -41.90 15.57
C GLY A 414 10.28 -41.54 15.90
N ASN A 415 11.23 -42.47 15.92
CA ASN A 415 12.64 -42.12 15.98
C ASN A 415 13.06 -41.36 14.71
N CYS A 416 13.56 -40.15 14.90
CA CYS A 416 14.12 -39.33 13.85
C CYS A 416 15.20 -38.42 14.45
N TYR A 417 16.03 -37.91 13.56
CA TYR A 417 16.88 -36.76 13.82
C TYR A 417 16.32 -35.56 13.07
N GLY A 418 16.32 -34.39 13.68
CA GLY A 418 16.06 -33.15 12.95
C GLY A 418 17.21 -32.80 12.01
N THR A 419 16.94 -31.88 11.08
CA THR A 419 17.89 -31.44 10.07
C THR A 419 18.90 -30.45 10.65
N PRO A 420 18.50 -29.35 11.34
CA PRO A 420 19.44 -28.34 11.81
C PRO A 420 20.34 -28.83 12.96
N VAL A 421 21.61 -28.46 12.91
CA VAL A 421 22.62 -28.79 13.93
C VAL A 421 22.90 -27.55 14.75
N LEU A 422 22.67 -27.61 16.06
CA LEU A 422 22.95 -26.54 16.99
C LEU A 422 23.72 -27.09 18.19
N THR A 423 24.53 -26.24 18.81
CA THR A 423 25.15 -26.54 20.10
C THR A 423 24.95 -25.38 21.07
N PHE A 424 24.86 -25.70 22.35
CA PHE A 424 24.54 -24.77 23.42
C PHE A 424 25.66 -24.74 24.46
N LEU A 425 25.92 -23.55 24.99
CA LEU A 425 26.81 -23.29 26.10
C LEU A 425 26.14 -22.37 27.09
N TYR A 426 26.06 -22.78 28.35
CA TYR A 426 25.63 -21.90 29.42
C TYR A 426 26.74 -20.91 29.76
N LEU A 427 26.42 -19.62 29.69
CA LEU A 427 27.29 -18.52 30.10
C LEU A 427 27.14 -18.29 31.60
N ASP A 428 27.80 -19.12 32.39
CA ASP A 428 27.88 -18.98 33.85
C ASP A 428 28.48 -17.61 34.25
N PRO A 429 27.72 -16.70 34.85
CA PRO A 429 28.16 -15.34 35.17
C PRO A 429 29.24 -15.31 36.27
N THR A 430 29.50 -16.43 36.97
CA THR A 430 30.59 -16.53 37.93
C THR A 430 31.96 -16.69 37.26
N LYS A 431 31.99 -17.06 35.97
CA LYS A 431 33.23 -17.18 35.19
C LYS A 431 33.66 -15.82 34.63
N SER A 432 34.96 -15.56 34.67
CA SER A 432 35.55 -14.33 34.13
C SER A 432 35.26 -14.20 32.62
N GLY A 433 34.87 -13.01 32.19
CA GLY A 433 34.53 -12.71 30.79
C GLY A 433 33.06 -12.91 30.41
N TYR A 434 32.37 -13.91 30.98
CA TYR A 434 30.96 -14.18 30.63
C TYR A 434 30.02 -13.11 31.15
N LYS A 435 30.28 -12.58 32.35
CA LYS A 435 29.40 -11.61 33.01
C LYS A 435 29.08 -10.39 32.14
N ALA A 436 30.07 -9.82 31.45
CA ALA A 436 29.86 -8.64 30.61
C ALA A 436 28.84 -8.91 29.49
N LEU A 437 29.02 -10.01 28.76
CA LEU A 437 28.07 -10.41 27.71
C LEU A 437 26.70 -10.76 28.27
N VAL A 438 26.64 -11.43 29.42
CA VAL A 438 25.37 -11.75 30.10
C VAL A 438 24.62 -10.46 30.46
N ASP A 439 25.31 -9.46 30.98
CA ASP A 439 24.71 -8.17 31.32
C ASP A 439 24.25 -7.42 30.05
N GLU A 440 25.04 -7.41 28.96
CA GLU A 440 24.64 -6.85 27.66
C GLU A 440 23.32 -7.45 27.14
N VAL A 441 23.23 -8.79 27.16
CA VAL A 441 22.05 -9.54 26.70
C VAL A 441 20.83 -9.26 27.56
N LYS A 442 20.99 -9.25 28.89
CA LYS A 442 19.89 -9.02 29.84
C LYS A 442 19.37 -7.60 29.81
N ASN A 443 20.24 -6.63 29.53
CA ASN A 443 19.89 -5.21 29.51
C ASN A 443 19.42 -4.72 28.14
N GLY A 444 19.43 -5.58 27.09
CA GLY A 444 19.02 -5.14 25.75
C GLY A 444 20.07 -4.30 25.02
N THR A 445 21.34 -4.33 25.45
CA THR A 445 22.40 -3.45 24.94
C THR A 445 23.39 -4.17 24.04
N LEU A 446 23.02 -5.33 23.49
CA LEU A 446 23.87 -6.05 22.55
C LEU A 446 23.72 -5.45 21.16
N ASP A 447 24.75 -4.72 20.72
CA ASP A 447 24.69 -3.96 19.48
C ASP A 447 24.89 -4.80 18.22
N ASN A 448 25.65 -5.90 18.30
CA ASN A 448 25.99 -6.72 17.13
C ASN A 448 26.39 -8.16 17.49
N ILE A 449 26.20 -9.09 16.55
CA ILE A 449 26.77 -10.45 16.56
C ILE A 449 27.37 -10.67 15.17
N ASP A 450 28.69 -10.57 15.06
CA ASP A 450 29.43 -10.74 13.81
C ASP A 450 30.88 -11.21 14.07
N GLU A 451 31.70 -11.26 13.03
CA GLU A 451 33.10 -11.70 13.14
C GLU A 451 33.96 -10.75 14.00
N THR A 452 33.60 -9.47 14.10
CA THR A 452 34.32 -8.47 14.88
C THR A 452 34.03 -8.61 16.37
N THR A 453 32.76 -8.82 16.71
CA THR A 453 32.27 -8.90 18.10
C THR A 453 32.30 -10.32 18.66
N PHE A 454 32.19 -11.33 17.80
CA PHE A 454 32.29 -12.76 18.11
C PHE A 454 33.30 -13.46 17.20
N PRO A 455 34.59 -13.10 17.28
CA PRO A 455 35.64 -13.80 16.53
C PRO A 455 35.73 -15.26 16.98
N ILE A 456 35.75 -16.18 16.03
CA ILE A 456 35.94 -17.61 16.24
C ILE A 456 37.40 -17.94 15.96
N ASP A 457 38.10 -18.42 16.98
CA ASP A 457 39.42 -19.03 16.84
C ASP A 457 39.24 -20.54 16.76
N VAL A 458 39.50 -21.08 15.56
CA VAL A 458 39.34 -22.50 15.25
C VAL A 458 40.35 -23.36 16.01
N GLU A 459 41.60 -22.90 16.12
CA GLU A 459 42.68 -23.65 16.77
C GLU A 459 42.51 -23.66 18.29
N ALA A 460 42.26 -22.49 18.88
CA ALA A 460 42.04 -22.33 20.32
C ALA A 460 40.65 -22.81 20.78
N LYS A 461 39.73 -23.06 19.83
CA LYS A 461 38.33 -23.41 20.08
C LYS A 461 37.65 -22.39 20.97
N THR A 462 37.73 -21.13 20.55
CA THR A 462 37.08 -20.02 21.25
C THR A 462 36.13 -19.25 20.34
N CYS A 463 35.12 -18.61 20.93
CA CYS A 463 34.23 -17.65 20.28
C CYS A 463 34.12 -16.43 21.21
N ARG A 464 34.43 -15.22 20.71
CA ARG A 464 34.59 -14.01 21.55
C ARG A 464 35.60 -14.23 22.69
N GLY A 465 36.63 -15.04 22.44
CA GLY A 465 37.62 -15.46 23.45
C GLY A 465 37.09 -16.45 24.50
N PHE A 466 35.81 -16.83 24.45
CA PHE A 466 35.23 -17.82 25.34
C PHE A 466 35.51 -19.23 24.84
N SER A 467 35.99 -20.12 25.72
CA SER A 467 36.13 -21.53 25.34
C SER A 467 34.79 -22.13 24.97
N ILE A 468 34.70 -22.69 23.77
CA ILE A 468 33.53 -23.41 23.26
C ILE A 468 33.74 -24.93 23.26
N SER A 469 34.82 -25.43 23.86
CA SER A 469 35.11 -26.87 23.88
C SER A 469 34.05 -27.71 24.60
N SER A 470 33.23 -27.11 25.47
CA SER A 470 32.19 -27.80 26.23
C SER A 470 30.78 -27.64 25.65
N MET A 471 30.60 -27.05 24.47
CA MET A 471 29.24 -26.94 23.90
C MET A 471 28.66 -28.32 23.63
N LYS A 472 27.35 -28.46 23.81
CA LYS A 472 26.64 -29.74 23.62
C LYS A 472 25.38 -29.53 22.79
N THR A 473 24.91 -30.59 22.14
CA THR A 473 23.62 -30.58 21.43
C THR A 473 22.41 -30.61 22.35
N SER A 474 22.61 -30.89 23.64
CA SER A 474 21.60 -30.73 24.67
C SER A 474 22.27 -30.37 25.99
N ILE A 475 21.66 -29.43 26.72
CA ILE A 475 22.01 -29.08 28.11
C ILE A 475 20.73 -28.94 28.93
N ASN A 476 20.80 -29.34 30.20
CA ASN A 476 19.64 -29.42 31.07
C ASN A 476 19.71 -28.41 32.22
N THR A 477 18.62 -28.30 32.98
CA THR A 477 18.50 -27.41 34.14
C THR A 477 19.62 -27.58 35.17
N ASP A 478 20.23 -28.76 35.30
CA ASP A 478 21.38 -28.94 36.22
C ASP A 478 22.60 -28.14 35.77
N VAL A 479 22.68 -27.81 34.47
CA VAL A 479 23.76 -27.02 33.87
C VAL A 479 23.43 -25.54 33.85
N TRP A 480 22.27 -25.15 33.30
CA TRP A 480 21.95 -23.74 33.05
C TRP A 480 21.03 -23.09 34.10
N ALA A 481 20.53 -23.87 35.07
CA ALA A 481 19.76 -23.40 36.21
C ALA A 481 20.14 -24.18 37.50
N PRO A 482 21.45 -24.28 37.83
CA PRO A 482 21.92 -25.18 38.87
C PRO A 482 21.30 -24.83 40.24
N GLY A 483 20.71 -25.82 40.89
CA GLY A 483 20.11 -25.68 42.22
C GLY A 483 18.76 -24.94 42.27
N ILE A 484 18.19 -24.55 41.12
CA ILE A 484 16.88 -23.88 41.08
C ILE A 484 15.73 -24.88 41.16
N PHE A 485 15.83 -26.00 40.45
CA PHE A 485 14.75 -26.99 40.34
C PHE A 485 15.01 -28.23 41.18
N GLU A 486 14.02 -28.61 41.99
CA GLU A 486 14.02 -29.88 42.72
C GLU A 486 13.15 -30.91 41.99
N VAL A 487 13.61 -32.16 41.93
CA VAL A 487 12.93 -33.24 41.22
C VAL A 487 11.50 -33.42 41.75
N GLY A 488 10.52 -33.40 40.84
CA GLY A 488 9.11 -33.61 41.16
C GLY A 488 8.41 -32.43 41.81
N LYS A 489 9.08 -31.28 42.01
CA LYS A 489 8.43 -30.06 42.51
C LYS A 489 8.13 -29.09 41.38
N GLU A 490 6.87 -28.68 41.30
CA GLU A 490 6.42 -27.66 40.36
C GLU A 490 6.65 -26.27 40.94
N GLN A 491 7.09 -25.34 40.08
CA GLN A 491 7.29 -23.94 40.47
C GLN A 491 7.39 -23.05 39.24
N LYS A 492 7.01 -21.78 39.39
CA LYS A 492 7.29 -20.74 38.41
C LYS A 492 8.40 -19.84 38.94
N VAL A 493 9.48 -19.69 38.17
CA VAL A 493 10.68 -18.99 38.62
C VAL A 493 11.34 -18.21 37.48
N ASP A 494 11.88 -17.04 37.82
CA ASP A 494 12.77 -16.28 36.97
C ASP A 494 14.18 -16.87 37.06
N VAL A 495 14.63 -17.47 35.95
CA VAL A 495 15.92 -18.16 35.85
C VAL A 495 17.02 -17.18 35.42
N GLY A 496 16.72 -16.32 34.44
CA GLY A 496 17.68 -15.38 33.86
C GLY A 496 18.94 -16.06 33.32
N ALA A 497 18.83 -17.25 32.73
CA ALA A 497 19.98 -17.96 32.16
C ALA A 497 20.26 -17.44 30.74
N VAL A 498 21.54 -17.27 30.40
CA VAL A 498 21.96 -16.90 29.04
C VAL A 498 22.76 -18.03 28.42
N LEU A 499 22.34 -18.45 27.23
CA LEU A 499 23.01 -19.50 26.45
C LEU A 499 23.61 -18.92 25.18
N LEU A 500 24.89 -19.24 24.92
CA LEU A 500 25.49 -19.09 23.59
C LEU A 500 25.08 -20.28 22.73
N ILE A 501 24.63 -19.99 21.51
CA ILE A 501 24.17 -20.96 20.52
C ILE A 501 25.05 -20.84 19.29
N LEU A 502 25.58 -21.96 18.81
CA LEU A 502 26.19 -22.06 17.48
C LEU A 502 25.32 -22.92 16.60
N TYR A 503 24.97 -22.41 15.42
CA TYR A 503 24.31 -23.15 14.34
C TYR A 503 25.33 -23.42 13.24
N TYR A 504 25.35 -24.65 12.73
CA TYR A 504 26.37 -25.12 11.79
C TYR A 504 25.82 -25.23 10.37
N ASN A 505 26.72 -25.29 9.38
CA ASN A 505 26.34 -25.64 8.01
C ASN A 505 26.11 -27.17 7.88
N VAL A 506 25.88 -27.65 6.65
CA VAL A 506 25.60 -29.07 6.35
C VAL A 506 26.68 -30.05 6.83
N ASN A 507 27.90 -29.60 7.09
CA ASN A 507 28.98 -30.44 7.63
C ASN A 507 28.85 -30.72 9.12
N GLY A 508 28.03 -29.94 9.84
CA GLY A 508 27.73 -30.12 11.26
C GLY A 508 28.91 -29.93 12.21
N SER A 509 28.70 -30.30 13.48
CA SER A 509 29.67 -30.17 14.58
C SER A 509 30.34 -31.51 14.89
N THR A 510 31.15 -32.02 13.96
CA THR A 510 31.63 -33.41 13.99
C THR A 510 32.95 -33.64 14.72
N SER A 511 33.97 -32.82 14.47
CA SER A 511 35.31 -32.97 15.04
C SER A 511 35.74 -31.77 15.87
N ASN A 512 35.63 -30.57 15.30
CA ASN A 512 35.89 -29.32 15.99
C ASN A 512 34.60 -28.50 16.07
N VAL A 513 34.25 -28.09 17.29
CA VAL A 513 33.07 -27.27 17.58
C VAL A 513 33.20 -25.83 17.05
N ALA A 514 34.43 -25.41 16.74
CA ALA A 514 34.69 -24.11 16.13
C ALA A 514 34.60 -24.14 14.59
N ASP A 515 34.61 -25.32 13.97
CA ASP A 515 34.49 -25.48 12.53
C ASP A 515 33.03 -25.39 12.08
N ASN A 516 32.81 -24.98 10.83
CA ASN A 516 31.52 -25.04 10.15
C ASN A 516 30.39 -24.24 10.81
N VAL A 517 30.70 -23.33 11.74
CA VAL A 517 29.72 -22.43 12.34
C VAL A 517 29.17 -21.55 11.22
N LYS A 518 27.86 -21.63 11.05
CA LYS A 518 27.12 -20.83 10.08
C LYS A 518 26.58 -19.57 10.73
N ARG A 519 26.05 -19.64 11.96
CA ARG A 519 25.53 -18.46 12.69
C ARG A 519 25.67 -18.60 14.20
N ILE A 520 25.69 -17.45 14.87
CA ILE A 520 25.78 -17.32 16.32
C ILE A 520 24.48 -16.74 16.88
N GLY A 521 24.06 -17.23 18.04
CA GLY A 521 22.89 -16.73 18.75
C GLY A 521 23.10 -16.66 20.26
N LEU A 522 22.31 -15.82 20.91
CA LEU A 522 22.23 -15.72 22.36
C LEU A 522 20.79 -15.83 22.81
N LEU A 523 20.51 -16.82 23.66
CA LEU A 523 19.19 -17.09 24.21
C LEU A 523 19.16 -16.66 25.67
N HIS A 524 18.30 -15.71 26.01
CA HIS A 524 18.03 -15.31 27.39
C HIS A 524 16.75 -15.98 27.89
N ILE A 525 16.90 -17.07 28.63
CA ILE A 525 15.78 -17.76 29.28
C ILE A 525 15.40 -16.96 30.52
N LYS A 526 14.24 -16.31 30.46
CA LYS A 526 13.75 -15.40 31.51
C LYS A 526 13.04 -16.17 32.60
N THR A 527 11.92 -16.78 32.26
CA THR A 527 11.00 -17.37 33.21
C THR A 527 10.62 -18.77 32.76
N ILE A 528 10.53 -19.68 33.72
CA ILE A 528 10.05 -21.04 33.49
C ILE A 528 8.91 -21.33 34.45
N ASP A 529 7.78 -21.76 33.90
CA ASP A 529 6.73 -22.43 34.64
C ASP A 529 7.00 -23.93 34.58
N PHE A 530 7.69 -24.46 35.58
CA PHE A 530 8.23 -25.81 35.62
C PHE A 530 7.19 -26.78 36.14
N LYS A 531 6.66 -27.64 35.25
CA LYS A 531 5.48 -28.48 35.51
C LYS A 531 5.66 -29.90 35.04
N MET A 532 5.21 -30.84 35.87
CA MET A 532 5.31 -32.28 35.61
C MET A 532 4.17 -32.74 34.72
N TYR A 533 4.42 -33.79 33.93
CA TYR A 533 3.36 -34.42 33.15
C TYR A 533 2.89 -35.72 33.80
N ASN A 534 1.57 -35.85 34.01
CA ASN A 534 0.90 -37.12 34.30
C ASN A 534 1.53 -37.96 35.43
N ASN A 535 1.82 -37.33 36.57
CA ASN A 535 2.48 -37.94 37.75
C ASN A 535 3.87 -38.54 37.49
N THR A 536 4.55 -38.14 36.41
CA THR A 536 5.95 -38.48 36.16
C THR A 536 6.87 -37.44 36.82
N ASN A 537 8.15 -37.79 36.95
CA ASN A 537 9.18 -36.82 37.33
C ASN A 537 9.64 -35.95 36.15
N ALA A 538 9.10 -36.13 34.95
CA ALA A 538 9.52 -35.35 33.79
C ALA A 538 8.76 -34.01 33.74
N PRO A 539 9.47 -32.85 33.73
CA PRO A 539 8.86 -31.53 33.65
C PRO A 539 8.34 -31.20 32.23
N SER A 540 7.58 -32.14 31.64
CA SER A 540 7.18 -32.09 30.23
C SER A 540 6.07 -31.07 29.99
N SER A 541 5.33 -30.65 31.01
CA SER A 541 4.23 -29.68 30.89
C SER A 541 4.70 -28.25 31.11
N SER A 542 6.02 -28.03 31.11
CA SER A 542 6.61 -26.73 31.37
C SER A 542 6.40 -25.75 30.22
N SER A 543 6.31 -24.45 30.55
CA SER A 543 6.42 -23.36 29.58
C SER A 543 7.66 -22.52 29.85
N ILE A 544 8.30 -22.04 28.78
CA ILE A 544 9.58 -21.34 28.82
C ILE A 544 9.41 -20.01 28.09
N GLU A 545 9.66 -18.92 28.79
CA GLU A 545 9.66 -17.55 28.25
C GLU A 545 11.11 -17.05 28.09
N PHE A 546 11.44 -16.50 26.92
CA PHE A 546 12.80 -16.11 26.57
C PHE A 546 12.86 -14.96 25.56
N ASP A 547 14.03 -14.34 25.50
CA ASP A 547 14.43 -13.44 24.41
C ASP A 547 15.54 -14.09 23.58
N MET A 548 15.60 -13.79 22.29
CA MET A 548 16.60 -14.35 21.38
C MET A 548 17.28 -13.27 20.55
N TYR A 549 18.62 -13.28 20.56
CA TYR A 549 19.45 -12.53 19.63
C TYR A 549 20.05 -13.49 18.60
N TRP A 550 19.94 -13.18 17.32
CA TRP A 550 20.42 -14.04 16.24
C TRP A 550 21.22 -13.24 15.20
N GLN A 551 22.37 -13.78 14.82
CA GLN A 551 23.18 -13.24 13.73
C GLN A 551 22.40 -13.30 12.41
N LYS A 552 22.39 -12.18 11.66
CA LYS A 552 21.62 -12.06 10.42
C LYS A 552 22.26 -12.75 9.21
N LYS A 553 23.59 -12.73 9.14
CA LYS A 553 24.36 -13.20 7.99
C LYS A 553 25.17 -14.44 8.37
N ASP A 554 25.43 -15.29 7.39
CA ASP A 554 26.29 -16.44 7.64
C ASP A 554 27.71 -15.98 8.00
N TYR A 555 28.34 -16.70 8.91
CA TYR A 555 29.65 -16.38 9.47
C TYR A 555 30.75 -16.46 8.40
N ASP A 556 31.51 -15.38 8.27
CA ASP A 556 32.59 -15.26 7.29
C ASP A 556 33.96 -15.50 7.93
N TYR A 557 34.44 -16.74 7.86
CA TYR A 557 35.75 -17.13 8.38
C TYR A 557 36.93 -16.35 7.77
N SER A 558 36.76 -15.69 6.61
CA SER A 558 37.85 -14.90 6.01
C SER A 558 38.17 -13.61 6.76
N LYS A 559 37.28 -13.14 7.65
CA LYS A 559 37.46 -11.89 8.42
C LYS A 559 38.19 -12.06 9.75
N VAL A 560 38.47 -13.30 10.16
CA VAL A 560 39.05 -13.66 11.48
C VAL A 560 40.37 -14.41 11.37
N GLN A 561 40.88 -14.64 10.16
CA GLN A 561 42.19 -15.27 9.90
C GLN A 561 43.37 -14.34 10.10
#